data_AF-A0A3Q9FS63-F1
#
_entry.id   AF-A0A3Q9FS63-F1
#
_cell.length_a   1.000
_cell.length_b   1.000
_cell.length_c   1.000
_cell.angle_alpha   90.00
_cell.angle_beta   90.00
_cell.angle_gamma   90.00
#
_symmetry.space_group_name_H-M   'P 1'
#
loop_
_entity.id
_entity.type
_entity.pdbx_description
1 polymer ?
#
loop_
_entity_poly.entity_id
_entity_poly.type
_entity_poly.pdbx_seq_one_letter_code
_entity_poly.pdbx_strand_id
1 'polypeptide(L)'
;MTALHRTGRHDEATAFLADRAGIVRACARWVLRQRGADPLPRYRELCAGPSADVPPGAAAGLGECGTREDAALLLPLLAHPVARVRVRAVAALCALGTVDAERLRPLLDDPSAAVTREVSTALVSSGGRLPESCLWERLAADRPRHVRAAAFRLLATQRGIFQLRCCLTLLDDADHRLRAQARTAALRWGPADAPTAYAALPADERARLDELIDRATPVLGEDKVRLLRFYLRAGHRS
;
A
#
# COMPACT_ATOMS: atom_id res chain seq x y z
N MET A 1 14.81 13.65 -29.97
CA MET A 1 14.28 14.99 -30.26
C MET A 1 12.76 14.93 -30.35
N THR A 2 12.04 15.50 -29.39
CA THR A 2 10.57 15.45 -29.35
C THR A 2 9.95 16.59 -30.17
N ALA A 3 8.79 16.32 -30.78
CA ALA A 3 8.11 17.21 -31.72
C ALA A 3 7.83 18.63 -31.18
N LEU A 4 7.77 18.82 -29.85
CA LEU A 4 7.62 20.13 -29.20
C LEU A 4 8.79 21.11 -29.47
N HIS A 5 9.98 20.63 -29.82
CA HIS A 5 11.12 21.52 -30.09
C HIS A 5 11.00 22.24 -31.46
N ARG A 6 10.27 21.67 -32.43
CA ARG A 6 10.27 22.20 -33.82
C ARG A 6 9.28 23.32 -34.08
N THR A 7 8.26 23.51 -33.23
CA THR A 7 7.11 24.37 -33.60
C THR A 7 7.10 25.74 -32.94
N GLY A 8 8.07 26.10 -32.07
CA GLY A 8 8.07 27.40 -31.40
C GLY A 8 6.93 27.61 -30.39
N ARG A 9 6.10 26.58 -30.14
CA ARG A 9 4.92 26.62 -29.26
C ARG A 9 5.29 26.39 -27.79
N HIS A 10 6.29 27.13 -27.31
CA HIS A 10 6.92 26.89 -26.01
C HIS A 10 6.01 27.23 -24.82
N ASP A 11 5.09 28.19 -24.99
CA ASP A 11 4.09 28.56 -23.98
C ASP A 11 3.05 27.44 -23.74
N GLU A 12 2.93 26.50 -24.68
CA GLU A 12 2.03 25.34 -24.56
C GLU A 12 2.57 24.26 -23.62
N ALA A 13 3.89 24.25 -23.32
CA ALA A 13 4.49 23.24 -22.45
C ALA A 13 3.86 23.24 -21.04
N THR A 14 3.44 24.41 -20.55
CA THR A 14 2.74 24.55 -19.27
C THR A 14 1.43 23.76 -19.23
N ALA A 15 0.69 23.69 -20.34
CA ALA A 15 -0.55 22.93 -20.43
C ALA A 15 -0.34 21.42 -20.25
N PHE A 16 0.87 20.92 -20.56
CA PHE A 16 1.24 19.52 -20.45
C PHE A 16 1.83 19.13 -19.08
N LEU A 17 2.02 20.09 -18.16
CA LEU A 17 2.53 19.78 -16.81
C LEU A 17 1.59 18.86 -16.03
N ALA A 18 0.28 18.99 -16.21
CA ALA A 18 -0.70 18.12 -15.55
C ALA A 18 -1.12 16.91 -16.39
N ASP A 19 -0.39 16.58 -17.46
CA ASP A 19 -0.73 15.45 -18.33
C ASP A 19 -0.78 14.13 -17.55
N ARG A 20 -1.62 13.21 -17.98
CA ARG A 20 -1.75 11.88 -17.38
C ARG A 20 -0.45 11.07 -17.42
N ALA A 21 0.32 11.18 -18.49
CA ALA A 21 1.51 10.40 -18.77
C ALA A 21 2.75 11.08 -18.19
N GLY A 22 3.51 10.34 -17.36
CA GLY A 22 4.72 10.88 -16.73
C GLY A 22 5.78 11.34 -17.72
N ILE A 23 5.91 10.65 -18.86
CA ILE A 23 6.85 11.04 -19.92
C ILE A 23 6.49 12.40 -20.55
N VAL A 24 5.19 12.67 -20.73
CA VAL A 24 4.72 13.96 -21.27
C VAL A 24 5.01 15.08 -20.28
N ARG A 25 4.73 14.87 -18.98
CA ARG A 25 5.09 15.83 -17.92
C ARG A 25 6.61 16.05 -17.84
N ALA A 26 7.40 15.00 -17.97
CA ALA A 26 8.87 15.10 -17.98
C ALA A 26 9.38 15.91 -19.17
N CYS A 27 8.83 15.68 -20.37
CA CYS A 27 9.13 16.50 -21.54
C CYS A 27 8.73 17.97 -21.34
N ALA A 28 7.54 18.23 -20.79
CA ALA A 28 7.08 19.58 -20.48
C ALA A 28 8.04 20.30 -19.52
N ARG A 29 8.40 19.66 -18.40
CA ARG A 29 9.40 20.20 -17.45
C ARG A 29 10.74 20.45 -18.11
N TRP A 30 11.21 19.52 -18.94
CA TRP A 30 12.47 19.68 -19.66
C TRP A 30 12.43 20.91 -20.58
N VAL A 31 11.39 21.07 -21.39
CA VAL A 31 11.22 22.24 -22.28
C VAL A 31 11.21 23.55 -21.49
N LEU A 32 10.49 23.62 -20.37
CA LEU A 32 10.44 24.83 -19.52
C LEU A 32 11.82 25.17 -18.95
N ARG A 33 12.56 24.18 -18.46
CA ARG A 33 13.92 24.39 -17.92
C ARG A 33 14.92 24.85 -18.97
N GLN A 34 14.80 24.39 -20.22
CA GLN A 34 15.65 24.89 -21.31
C GLN A 34 15.45 26.40 -21.58
N ARG A 35 14.35 26.98 -21.11
CA ARG A 35 14.05 28.41 -21.20
C ARG A 35 14.26 29.15 -19.88
N GLY A 36 14.84 28.50 -18.86
CA GLY A 36 15.05 29.09 -17.55
C GLY A 36 13.79 29.20 -16.67
N ALA A 37 12.68 28.56 -17.05
CA ALA A 37 11.46 28.55 -16.25
C ALA A 37 11.43 27.35 -15.28
N ASP A 38 11.10 27.61 -14.01
CA ASP A 38 10.88 26.57 -13.00
C ASP A 38 9.43 26.06 -13.04
N PRO A 39 9.19 24.75 -13.27
CA PRO A 39 7.84 24.19 -13.24
C PRO A 39 7.24 24.04 -11.82
N LEU A 40 8.05 24.08 -10.76
CA LEU A 40 7.58 23.78 -9.40
C LEU A 40 6.49 24.74 -8.88
N PRO A 41 6.61 26.08 -9.02
CA PRO A 41 5.56 27.02 -8.63
C PRO A 41 4.20 26.67 -9.25
N ARG A 42 4.18 26.22 -10.51
CA ARG A 42 2.94 25.86 -11.19
C ARG A 42 2.28 24.62 -10.59
N TYR A 43 3.06 23.61 -10.20
CA TYR A 43 2.51 22.44 -9.50
C TYR A 43 1.95 22.80 -8.13
N ARG A 44 2.62 23.71 -7.40
CA ARG A 44 2.14 24.22 -6.11
C ARG A 44 0.79 24.91 -6.26
N GLU A 45 0.66 25.84 -7.21
CA GLU A 45 -0.61 26.50 -7.52
C GLU A 45 -1.71 25.50 -7.86
N LEU A 46 -1.43 24.54 -8.75
CA LEU A 46 -2.43 23.54 -9.17
C LEU A 46 -2.90 22.67 -7.99
N CYS A 47 -2.02 22.35 -7.03
CA CYS A 47 -2.39 21.56 -5.86
C CYS A 47 -3.06 22.40 -4.75
N ALA A 48 -2.77 23.70 -4.69
CA ALA A 48 -3.37 24.64 -3.75
C ALA A 48 -4.76 25.16 -4.20
N GLY A 49 -5.11 24.95 -5.47
CA GLY A 49 -6.40 25.38 -6.03
C GLY A 49 -7.61 24.64 -5.43
N PRO A 50 -8.83 25.06 -5.79
CA PRO A 50 -10.06 24.39 -5.35
C PRO A 50 -10.02 22.91 -5.68
N SER A 51 -10.36 22.07 -4.69
CA SER A 51 -10.24 20.60 -4.79
C SER A 51 -10.84 20.07 -6.09
N ALA A 52 -12.06 20.51 -6.47
CA ALA A 52 -12.76 20.03 -7.67
C ALA A 52 -12.00 20.19 -9.00
N ASP A 53 -11.07 21.14 -9.08
CA ASP A 53 -10.38 21.50 -10.33
C ASP A 53 -8.98 20.90 -10.42
N VAL A 54 -8.51 20.19 -9.37
CA VAL A 54 -7.15 19.66 -9.33
C VAL A 54 -6.99 18.50 -10.31
N PRO A 55 -6.22 18.65 -11.40
CA PRO A 55 -6.01 17.56 -12.33
C PRO A 55 -5.13 16.49 -11.67
N PRO A 56 -5.38 15.19 -11.87
CA PRO A 56 -4.57 14.14 -11.24
C PRO A 56 -3.07 14.23 -11.53
N GLY A 57 -2.69 14.79 -12.69
CA GLY A 57 -1.29 14.99 -13.05
C GLY A 57 -0.58 16.07 -12.22
N ALA A 58 -1.31 17.00 -11.59
CA ALA A 58 -0.71 18.03 -10.73
C ALA A 58 -0.04 17.42 -9.50
N ALA A 59 -0.76 16.58 -8.74
CA ALA A 59 -0.20 15.88 -7.58
C ALA A 59 1.00 15.00 -7.98
N ALA A 60 0.89 14.29 -9.11
CA ALA A 60 1.98 13.46 -9.62
C ALA A 60 3.22 14.30 -9.98
N GLY A 61 3.03 15.42 -10.65
CA GLY A 61 4.12 16.32 -11.02
C GLY A 61 4.76 17.00 -9.79
N LEU A 62 3.98 17.37 -8.79
CA LEU A 62 4.49 17.87 -7.52
C LEU A 62 5.37 16.82 -6.81
N GLY A 63 4.98 15.55 -6.80
CA GLY A 63 5.82 14.46 -6.29
C GLY A 63 7.11 14.21 -7.09
N GLU A 64 7.14 14.58 -8.38
CA GLU A 64 8.29 14.36 -9.27
C GLU A 64 9.38 15.44 -9.15
N CYS A 65 9.06 16.63 -8.66
CA CYS A 65 10.01 17.74 -8.58
C CYS A 65 9.94 18.60 -7.31
N GLY A 66 8.96 18.36 -6.44
CA GLY A 66 8.81 19.07 -5.17
C GLY A 66 9.75 18.57 -4.09
N THR A 67 9.61 19.16 -2.92
CA THR A 67 10.36 18.84 -1.71
C THR A 67 9.43 18.31 -0.61
N ARG A 68 9.98 17.91 0.53
CA ARG A 68 9.19 17.46 1.68
C ARG A 68 8.18 18.51 2.17
N GLU A 69 8.49 19.80 2.02
CA GLU A 69 7.62 20.91 2.44
C GLU A 69 6.34 20.98 1.61
N ASP A 70 6.41 20.54 0.35
CA ASP A 70 5.27 20.51 -0.57
C ASP A 70 4.23 19.45 -0.20
N ALA A 71 4.56 18.53 0.71
CA ALA A 71 3.63 17.52 1.20
C ALA A 71 2.36 18.14 1.79
N ALA A 72 2.44 19.34 2.39
CA ALA A 72 1.30 20.05 2.93
C ALA A 72 0.19 20.28 1.88
N LEU A 73 0.56 20.50 0.62
CA LEU A 73 -0.38 20.73 -0.48
C LEU A 73 -1.03 19.43 -0.99
N LEU A 74 -0.44 18.27 -0.70
CA LEU A 74 -0.96 16.97 -1.12
C LEU A 74 -1.96 16.38 -0.12
N LEU A 75 -1.88 16.76 1.15
CA LEU A 75 -2.71 16.19 2.22
C LEU A 75 -4.22 16.40 1.98
N PRO A 76 -4.70 17.60 1.59
CA PRO A 76 -6.13 17.78 1.30
C PRO A 76 -6.62 16.90 0.15
N LEU A 77 -5.73 16.58 -0.80
CA LEU A 77 -6.05 15.77 -1.97
C LEU A 77 -6.29 14.29 -1.65
N LEU A 78 -5.95 13.84 -0.44
CA LEU A 78 -6.31 12.50 0.06
C LEU A 78 -7.82 12.32 0.24
N ALA A 79 -8.58 13.41 0.40
CA ALA A 79 -10.04 13.42 0.49
C ALA A 79 -10.73 13.84 -0.82
N HIS A 80 -9.97 14.00 -1.91
CA HIS A 80 -10.50 14.48 -3.19
C HIS A 80 -11.57 13.52 -3.75
N PRO A 81 -12.68 14.00 -4.34
CA PRO A 81 -13.79 13.15 -4.82
C PRO A 81 -13.36 12.14 -5.91
N VAL A 82 -12.46 12.55 -6.80
CA VAL A 82 -11.90 11.68 -7.85
C VAL A 82 -10.80 10.78 -7.29
N ALA A 83 -11.02 9.46 -7.34
CA ALA A 83 -10.08 8.44 -6.84
C ALA A 83 -8.68 8.54 -7.47
N ARG A 84 -8.60 8.93 -8.75
CA ARG A 84 -7.32 9.10 -9.44
C ARG A 84 -6.46 10.20 -8.83
N VAL A 85 -7.06 11.28 -8.31
CA VAL A 85 -6.31 12.34 -7.60
C VAL A 85 -5.80 11.79 -6.28
N ARG A 86 -6.63 11.08 -5.51
CA ARG A 86 -6.21 10.43 -4.25
C ARG A 86 -5.03 9.49 -4.44
N VAL A 87 -5.07 8.62 -5.46
CA VAL A 87 -3.93 7.75 -5.84
C VAL A 87 -2.67 8.57 -6.08
N ARG A 88 -2.76 9.66 -6.86
CA ARG A 88 -1.58 10.48 -7.18
C ARG A 88 -1.07 11.28 -5.99
N ALA A 89 -1.95 11.69 -5.07
CA ALA A 89 -1.55 12.31 -3.81
C ALA A 89 -0.76 11.33 -2.94
N VAL A 90 -1.23 10.10 -2.77
CA VAL A 90 -0.50 9.05 -2.02
C VAL A 90 0.85 8.75 -2.67
N ALA A 91 0.88 8.55 -3.98
CA ALA A 91 2.12 8.29 -4.72
C ALA A 91 3.12 9.45 -4.58
N ALA A 92 2.64 10.69 -4.63
CA ALA A 92 3.47 11.88 -4.46
C ALA A 92 4.02 12.01 -3.04
N LEU A 93 3.21 11.76 -1.99
CA LEU A 93 3.70 11.70 -0.61
C LEU A 93 4.79 10.63 -0.43
N CYS A 94 4.64 9.48 -1.10
CA CYS A 94 5.68 8.45 -1.15
C CYS A 94 6.96 8.94 -1.83
N ALA A 95 6.85 9.61 -2.98
CA ALA A 95 8.00 10.13 -3.72
C ALA A 95 8.76 11.21 -2.93
N LEU A 96 8.03 12.03 -2.16
CA LEU A 96 8.60 13.06 -1.29
C LEU A 96 9.13 12.48 0.05
N GLY A 97 8.92 11.20 0.34
CA GLY A 97 9.34 10.56 1.57
C GLY A 97 8.59 11.04 2.82
N THR A 98 7.35 11.49 2.66
CA THR A 98 6.51 12.09 3.72
C THR A 98 5.28 11.23 4.05
N VAL A 99 5.37 9.91 3.82
CA VAL A 99 4.31 8.97 4.18
C VAL A 99 4.11 8.95 5.69
N ASP A 100 2.86 9.20 6.10
CA ASP A 100 2.39 9.11 7.47
C ASP A 100 1.33 8.01 7.54
N ALA A 101 1.60 6.97 8.33
CA ALA A 101 0.75 5.79 8.40
C ALA A 101 -0.65 6.12 8.94
N GLU A 102 -0.75 6.95 9.97
CA GLU A 102 -2.03 7.30 10.60
C GLU A 102 -2.89 8.15 9.66
N ARG A 103 -2.28 9.02 8.86
CA ARG A 103 -3.00 9.81 7.86
C ARG A 103 -3.51 8.98 6.69
N LEU A 104 -2.76 7.95 6.28
CA LEU A 104 -3.17 7.06 5.20
C LEU A 104 -4.14 5.95 5.65
N ARG A 105 -4.20 5.66 6.96
CA ARG A 105 -5.04 4.61 7.55
C ARG A 105 -6.50 4.64 7.06
N PRO A 106 -7.22 5.77 6.99
CA PRO A 106 -8.61 5.79 6.52
C PRO A 106 -8.75 5.40 5.05
N LEU A 107 -7.74 5.67 4.21
CA LEU A 107 -7.78 5.33 2.79
C LEU A 107 -7.60 3.83 2.53
N LEU A 108 -7.35 3.01 3.57
CA LEU A 108 -7.44 1.55 3.46
C LEU A 108 -8.89 1.05 3.30
N ASP A 109 -9.89 1.88 3.62
CA ASP A 109 -11.31 1.61 3.40
C ASP A 109 -11.88 2.37 2.20
N ASP A 110 -11.02 2.95 1.38
CA ASP A 110 -11.45 3.70 0.20
C ASP A 110 -12.30 2.82 -0.73
N PRO A 111 -13.42 3.32 -1.28
CA PRO A 111 -14.26 2.56 -2.20
C PRO A 111 -13.50 2.14 -3.48
N SER A 112 -12.45 2.87 -3.85
CA SER A 112 -11.59 2.54 -4.99
C SER A 112 -10.48 1.56 -4.60
N ALA A 113 -10.52 0.38 -5.20
CA ALA A 113 -9.44 -0.60 -5.09
C ALA A 113 -8.06 -0.08 -5.56
N ALA A 114 -8.03 0.92 -6.44
CA ALA A 114 -6.78 1.54 -6.86
C ALA A 114 -6.16 2.38 -5.74
N VAL A 115 -6.98 3.05 -4.92
CA VAL A 115 -6.52 3.85 -3.78
C VAL A 115 -6.00 2.93 -2.68
N THR A 116 -6.77 1.92 -2.27
CA THR A 116 -6.31 0.98 -1.22
C THR A 116 -5.03 0.26 -1.62
N ARG A 117 -4.89 -0.12 -2.90
CA ARG A 117 -3.65 -0.72 -3.42
C ARG A 117 -2.47 0.25 -3.33
N GLU A 118 -2.65 1.51 -3.73
CA GLU A 118 -1.58 2.52 -3.67
C GLU A 118 -1.16 2.77 -2.21
N VAL A 119 -2.12 2.94 -1.30
CA VAL A 119 -1.87 3.13 0.13
C VAL A 119 -1.13 1.94 0.73
N SER A 120 -1.60 0.72 0.49
CA SER A 120 -0.91 -0.48 0.99
C SER A 120 0.49 -0.64 0.39
N THR A 121 0.74 -0.13 -0.81
CA THR A 121 2.09 -0.13 -1.41
C THR A 121 2.97 0.91 -0.73
N ALA A 122 2.48 2.15 -0.57
CA ALA A 122 3.20 3.23 0.08
C ALA A 122 3.59 2.87 1.53
N LEU A 123 2.67 2.32 2.33
CA LEU A 123 2.93 1.90 3.70
C LEU A 123 3.97 0.78 3.78
N VAL A 124 3.90 -0.22 2.90
CA VAL A 124 4.92 -1.28 2.85
C VAL A 124 6.29 -0.71 2.48
N SER A 125 6.35 0.15 1.47
CA SER A 125 7.60 0.74 0.99
C SER A 125 8.24 1.70 1.99
N SER A 126 7.43 2.46 2.75
CA SER A 126 7.92 3.38 3.77
C SER A 126 8.20 2.72 5.11
N GLY A 127 7.89 1.42 5.28
CA GLY A 127 7.91 0.75 6.57
C GLY A 127 6.86 1.27 7.57
N GLY A 128 5.79 1.90 7.06
CA GLY A 128 4.69 2.42 7.86
C GLY A 128 3.95 1.30 8.58
N ARG A 129 3.98 1.34 9.92
CA ARG A 129 3.28 0.36 10.77
C ARG A 129 1.95 0.93 11.24
N LEU A 130 0.95 0.07 11.24
CA LEU A 130 -0.38 0.34 11.80
C LEU A 130 -0.66 -0.64 12.93
N PRO A 131 -1.52 -0.28 13.89
CA PRO A 131 -1.98 -1.22 14.91
C PRO A 131 -2.56 -2.48 14.27
N GLU A 132 -2.23 -3.65 14.82
CA GLU A 132 -2.71 -4.93 14.30
C GLU A 132 -4.22 -5.04 14.30
N SER A 133 -4.87 -4.60 15.39
CA SER A 133 -6.33 -4.60 15.53
C SER A 133 -7.03 -3.94 14.34
N CYS A 134 -6.52 -2.78 13.91
CA CYS A 134 -7.01 -2.03 12.77
C CYS A 134 -6.93 -2.83 11.45
N LEU A 135 -5.89 -3.65 11.27
CA LEU A 135 -5.74 -4.49 10.08
C LEU A 135 -6.62 -5.75 10.16
N TRP A 136 -6.76 -6.34 11.34
CA TRP A 136 -7.64 -7.48 11.58
C TRP A 136 -9.12 -7.16 11.32
N GLU A 137 -9.60 -5.99 11.76
CA GLU A 137 -10.95 -5.51 11.44
C GLU A 137 -11.22 -5.41 9.93
N ARG A 138 -10.17 -5.13 9.14
CA ARG A 138 -10.24 -5.01 7.68
C ARG A 138 -10.13 -6.35 6.95
N LEU A 139 -9.80 -7.44 7.65
CA LEU A 139 -9.85 -8.81 7.14
C LEU A 139 -11.21 -9.48 7.30
N ALA A 140 -12.15 -8.86 8.02
CA ALA A 140 -13.49 -9.42 8.23
C ALA A 140 -14.19 -9.74 6.89
N ALA A 141 -14.92 -10.85 6.85
CA ALA A 141 -15.46 -11.42 5.60
C ALA A 141 -16.47 -10.50 4.88
N ASP A 142 -17.13 -9.62 5.62
CA ASP A 142 -18.08 -8.61 5.14
C ASP A 142 -17.41 -7.39 4.50
N ARG A 143 -16.11 -7.20 4.71
CA ARG A 143 -15.35 -6.11 4.07
C ARG A 143 -15.18 -6.34 2.58
N PRO A 144 -15.08 -5.30 1.75
CA PRO A 144 -14.77 -5.46 0.33
C PRO A 144 -13.45 -6.18 0.09
N ARG A 145 -13.39 -7.00 -0.98
CA ARG A 145 -12.19 -7.78 -1.36
C ARG A 145 -10.90 -6.96 -1.36
N HIS A 146 -10.92 -5.74 -1.91
CA HIS A 146 -9.72 -4.89 -2.02
C HIS A 146 -9.24 -4.36 -0.68
N VAL A 147 -10.13 -4.19 0.30
CA VAL A 147 -9.81 -3.82 1.68
C VAL A 147 -9.12 -5.00 2.38
N ARG A 148 -9.71 -6.20 2.28
CA ARG A 148 -9.10 -7.44 2.82
C ARG A 148 -7.73 -7.71 2.21
N ALA A 149 -7.58 -7.51 0.90
CA ALA A 149 -6.30 -7.67 0.20
C ALA A 149 -5.22 -6.69 0.70
N ALA A 150 -5.60 -5.44 0.96
CA ALA A 150 -4.69 -4.44 1.50
C ALA A 150 -4.26 -4.77 2.93
N ALA A 151 -5.21 -5.17 3.78
CA ALA A 151 -4.95 -5.60 5.15
C ALA A 151 -4.04 -6.85 5.20
N PHE A 152 -4.33 -7.85 4.36
CA PHE A 152 -3.50 -9.05 4.23
C PHE A 152 -2.06 -8.70 3.86
N ARG A 153 -1.88 -7.83 2.85
CA ARG A 153 -0.56 -7.37 2.41
C ARG A 153 0.22 -6.70 3.54
N LEU A 154 -0.44 -5.85 4.33
CA LEU A 154 0.21 -5.13 5.44
C LEU A 154 0.56 -6.08 6.59
N LEU A 155 -0.36 -6.93 7.02
CA LEU A 155 -0.11 -7.94 8.07
C LEU A 155 0.99 -8.93 7.66
N ALA A 156 1.04 -9.31 6.38
CA ALA A 156 2.08 -10.21 5.87
C ALA A 156 3.50 -9.60 5.98
N THR A 157 3.64 -8.28 6.13
CA THR A 157 4.95 -7.65 6.39
C THR A 157 5.40 -7.74 7.84
N GLN A 158 4.49 -7.99 8.78
CA GLN A 158 4.78 -8.00 10.22
C GLN A 158 5.49 -9.29 10.69
N ARG A 159 5.62 -10.31 9.80
CA ARG A 159 6.34 -11.58 10.00
C ARG A 159 5.86 -12.37 11.24
N GLY A 160 6.54 -13.49 11.53
CA GLY A 160 6.29 -14.30 12.72
C GLY A 160 4.91 -14.96 12.74
N ILE A 161 4.37 -15.13 13.94
CA ILE A 161 3.09 -15.82 14.17
C ILE A 161 1.88 -15.04 13.69
N PHE A 162 1.92 -13.71 13.71
CA PHE A 162 0.83 -12.88 13.18
C PHE A 162 0.63 -13.11 11.69
N GLN A 163 1.73 -13.25 10.94
CA GLN A 163 1.67 -13.65 9.53
C GLN A 163 1.01 -15.03 9.36
N LEU A 164 1.35 -16.02 10.19
CA LEU A 164 0.72 -17.35 10.13
C LEU A 164 -0.78 -17.28 10.39
N ARG A 165 -1.19 -16.66 11.50
CA ARG A 165 -2.61 -16.47 11.85
C ARG A 165 -3.38 -15.84 10.70
N CYS A 166 -2.80 -14.81 10.10
CA CYS A 166 -3.39 -14.08 8.98
C CYS A 166 -3.56 -14.98 7.73
N CYS A 167 -2.53 -15.77 7.40
CA CYS A 167 -2.62 -16.73 6.29
C CYS A 167 -3.68 -17.80 6.55
N LEU A 168 -3.71 -18.39 7.76
CA LEU A 168 -4.67 -19.44 8.10
C LEU A 168 -6.11 -18.91 8.07
N THR A 169 -6.34 -17.69 8.54
CA THR A 169 -7.67 -17.05 8.53
C THR A 169 -8.23 -16.90 7.11
N LEU A 170 -7.35 -16.65 6.13
CA LEU A 170 -7.75 -16.43 4.73
C LEU A 170 -7.77 -17.70 3.87
N LEU A 171 -7.48 -18.88 4.42
CA LEU A 171 -7.56 -20.13 3.66
C LEU A 171 -8.99 -20.44 3.19
N ASP A 172 -9.99 -19.95 3.92
CA ASP A 172 -11.42 -20.11 3.62
C ASP A 172 -12.07 -18.81 3.09
N ASP A 173 -11.29 -17.78 2.74
CA ASP A 173 -11.83 -16.50 2.26
C ASP A 173 -12.71 -16.70 1.00
N ALA A 174 -13.80 -15.94 0.85
CA ALA A 174 -14.68 -16.06 -0.32
C ALA A 174 -13.95 -15.82 -1.67
N ASP A 175 -12.91 -14.98 -1.69
CA ASP A 175 -12.13 -14.66 -2.88
C ASP A 175 -11.03 -15.71 -3.15
N HIS A 176 -11.12 -16.39 -4.29
CA HIS A 176 -10.18 -17.46 -4.65
C HIS A 176 -8.72 -16.98 -4.77
N ARG A 177 -8.48 -15.71 -5.13
CA ARG A 177 -7.12 -15.18 -5.24
C ARG A 177 -6.52 -14.94 -3.86
N LEU A 178 -7.28 -14.40 -2.92
CA LEU A 178 -6.85 -14.27 -1.53
C LEU A 178 -6.55 -15.64 -0.91
N ARG A 179 -7.43 -16.64 -1.10
CA ARG A 179 -7.15 -18.02 -0.65
C ARG A 179 -5.84 -18.56 -1.21
N ALA A 180 -5.61 -18.42 -2.52
CA ALA A 180 -4.40 -18.90 -3.17
C ALA A 180 -3.12 -18.20 -2.66
N GLN A 181 -3.19 -16.89 -2.42
CA GLN A 181 -2.10 -16.10 -1.86
C GLN A 181 -1.79 -16.51 -0.41
N ALA A 182 -2.83 -16.63 0.42
CA ALA A 182 -2.73 -17.07 1.81
C ALA A 182 -2.14 -18.48 1.91
N ARG A 183 -2.61 -19.42 1.07
CA ARG A 183 -2.08 -20.77 0.98
C ARG A 183 -0.60 -20.79 0.62
N THR A 184 -0.20 -20.02 -0.37
CA THR A 184 1.21 -19.93 -0.79
C THR A 184 2.09 -19.35 0.31
N ALA A 185 1.60 -18.34 1.03
CA ALA A 185 2.31 -17.74 2.17
C ALA A 185 2.43 -18.73 3.34
N ALA A 186 1.35 -19.45 3.69
CA ALA A 186 1.36 -20.48 4.73
C ALA A 186 2.33 -21.64 4.40
N LEU A 187 2.36 -22.10 3.14
CA LEU A 187 3.28 -23.13 2.68
C LEU A 187 4.75 -22.72 2.83
N ARG A 188 5.05 -21.44 2.65
CA ARG A 188 6.40 -20.86 2.80
C ARG A 188 6.73 -20.42 4.23
N TRP A 189 5.79 -20.53 5.16
CA TRP A 189 5.98 -20.11 6.53
C TRP A 189 6.87 -21.08 7.32
N GLY A 190 7.78 -20.52 8.11
CA GLY A 190 8.71 -21.21 9.00
C GLY A 190 9.82 -20.30 9.52
N PRO A 191 9.50 -19.16 10.17
CA PRO A 191 10.52 -18.27 10.71
C PRO A 191 11.16 -18.87 11.99
N ALA A 192 12.43 -18.56 12.24
CA ALA A 192 13.22 -19.18 13.31
C ALA A 192 12.76 -18.78 14.74
N ASP A 193 12.12 -17.62 14.88
CA ASP A 193 11.60 -17.08 16.14
C ASP A 193 10.22 -17.63 16.52
N ALA A 194 9.64 -18.51 15.70
CA ALA A 194 8.31 -19.08 15.89
C ALA A 194 8.08 -19.74 17.27
N PRO A 195 8.99 -20.57 17.83
CA PRO A 195 8.73 -21.21 19.12
C PRO A 195 8.60 -20.21 20.27
N THR A 196 9.50 -19.22 20.32
CA THR A 196 9.51 -18.20 21.37
C THR A 196 8.28 -17.32 21.28
N ALA A 197 7.93 -16.88 20.07
CA ALA A 197 6.71 -16.10 19.85
C ALA A 197 5.45 -16.90 20.22
N TYR A 198 5.43 -18.21 19.97
CA TYR A 198 4.28 -19.06 20.26
C TYR A 198 4.08 -19.22 21.77
N ALA A 199 5.17 -19.48 22.50
CA ALA A 199 5.14 -19.61 23.95
C ALA A 199 4.69 -18.31 24.64
N ALA A 200 5.02 -17.15 24.08
CA ALA A 200 4.67 -15.85 24.62
C ALA A 200 3.19 -15.45 24.43
N LEU A 201 2.46 -16.11 23.53
CA LEU A 201 1.04 -15.84 23.31
C LEU A 201 0.19 -16.18 24.55
N PRO A 202 -0.88 -15.43 24.86
CA PRO A 202 -1.90 -15.85 25.81
C PRO A 202 -2.50 -17.22 25.48
N ALA A 203 -2.99 -17.95 26.49
CA ALA A 203 -3.48 -19.31 26.31
C ALA A 203 -4.68 -19.41 25.34
N ASP A 204 -5.59 -18.43 25.37
CA ASP A 204 -6.72 -18.33 24.45
C ASP A 204 -6.28 -18.06 23.01
N GLU A 205 -5.25 -17.24 22.82
CA GLU A 205 -4.69 -16.97 21.49
C GLU A 205 -3.95 -18.17 20.91
N ARG A 206 -3.23 -18.94 21.74
CA ARG A 206 -2.62 -20.21 21.32
C ARG A 206 -3.69 -21.21 20.89
N ALA A 207 -4.76 -21.38 21.67
CA ALA A 207 -5.86 -22.27 21.34
C ALA A 207 -6.51 -21.89 20.00
N ARG A 208 -6.79 -20.60 19.78
CA ARG A 208 -7.32 -20.10 18.50
C ARG A 208 -6.38 -20.37 17.32
N LEU A 209 -5.06 -20.25 17.51
CA LEU A 209 -4.09 -20.58 16.46
C LEU A 209 -4.06 -22.08 16.19
N ASP A 210 -4.07 -22.93 17.21
CA ASP A 210 -4.15 -24.39 17.06
C ASP A 210 -5.42 -24.80 16.29
N GLU A 211 -6.58 -24.23 16.62
CA GLU A 211 -7.85 -24.45 15.89
C GLU A 211 -7.75 -24.03 14.41
N LEU A 212 -7.09 -22.90 14.13
CA LEU A 212 -6.84 -22.45 12.75
C LEU A 212 -5.94 -23.42 11.99
N ILE A 213 -4.92 -23.99 12.65
CA ILE A 213 -4.03 -24.98 12.06
C ILE A 213 -4.79 -26.28 11.76
N ASP A 214 -5.65 -26.72 12.68
CA ASP A 214 -6.43 -27.95 12.50
C ASP A 214 -7.41 -27.82 11.34
N ARG A 215 -8.15 -26.70 11.26
CA ARG A 215 -9.04 -26.41 10.14
C ARG A 215 -8.32 -26.31 8.80
N ALA A 216 -7.04 -25.93 8.80
CA ALA A 216 -6.24 -25.82 7.58
C ALA A 216 -5.77 -27.16 7.01
N THR A 217 -5.93 -28.27 7.74
CA THR A 217 -5.44 -29.60 7.35
C THR A 217 -5.89 -30.04 5.95
N PRO A 218 -7.17 -29.92 5.55
CA PRO A 218 -7.61 -30.33 4.21
C PRO A 218 -6.97 -29.51 3.08
N VAL A 219 -6.54 -28.27 3.36
CA VAL A 219 -6.02 -27.32 2.37
C VAL A 219 -4.50 -27.37 2.26
N LEU A 220 -3.82 -27.55 3.40
CA LEU A 220 -2.36 -27.57 3.49
C LEU A 220 -1.76 -28.98 3.44
N GLY A 221 -2.54 -30.00 3.78
CA GLY A 221 -2.08 -31.38 3.94
C GLY A 221 -1.44 -31.63 5.31
N GLU A 222 -1.48 -32.89 5.74
CA GLU A 222 -1.00 -33.29 7.07
C GLU A 222 0.50 -33.02 7.27
N ASP A 223 1.32 -33.24 6.25
CA ASP A 223 2.78 -33.01 6.33
C ASP A 223 3.09 -31.55 6.68
N LYS A 224 2.40 -30.61 6.02
CA LYS A 224 2.61 -29.20 6.29
C LYS A 224 2.11 -28.83 7.68
N VAL A 225 0.95 -29.35 8.11
CA VAL A 225 0.43 -29.12 9.46
C VAL A 225 1.38 -29.65 10.54
N ARG A 226 1.93 -30.86 10.36
CA ARG A 226 2.97 -31.42 11.24
C ARG A 226 4.20 -30.51 11.29
N LEU A 227 4.66 -30.01 10.15
CA LEU A 227 5.79 -29.10 10.06
C LEU A 227 5.52 -27.74 10.75
N LEU A 228 4.31 -27.16 10.59
CA LEU A 228 3.92 -25.94 11.30
C LEU A 228 3.92 -26.14 12.81
N ARG A 229 3.34 -27.25 13.30
CA ARG A 229 3.36 -27.61 14.72
C ARG A 229 4.78 -27.82 15.25
N PHE A 230 5.66 -28.42 14.43
CA PHE A 230 7.08 -28.53 14.76
C PHE A 230 7.73 -27.16 14.92
N TYR A 231 7.58 -26.25 13.95
CA TYR A 231 8.13 -24.89 14.04
C TYR A 231 7.63 -24.10 15.25
N LEU A 232 6.39 -24.30 15.68
CA LEU A 232 5.84 -23.63 16.86
C LEU A 232 6.33 -24.22 18.20
N ARG A 233 6.85 -25.45 18.21
CA ARG A 233 7.21 -26.19 19.44
C ARG A 233 8.69 -26.55 19.55
N ALA A 234 9.49 -26.28 18.53
CA ALA A 234 10.92 -26.66 18.45
C ALA A 234 11.83 -26.00 19.51
N GLY A 235 11.30 -25.16 20.42
CA GLY A 235 12.03 -24.51 21.51
C GLY A 235 11.88 -25.16 22.90
N HIS A 236 11.35 -26.38 23.02
CA HIS A 236 11.16 -27.07 24.31
C HIS A 236 12.11 -28.26 24.54
N ARG A 237 13.33 -28.20 23.99
CA ARG A 237 14.42 -29.11 24.38
C ARG A 237 15.59 -28.29 24.88
N SER A 238 15.59 -27.99 26.18
CA SER A 238 16.75 -27.59 26.96
C SER A 238 16.62 -28.22 28.33
#